data_AF-A0A238Y9Y0-F1
#
_entry.id   AF-A0A238Y9Y0-F1
#
_cell.length_a   1.000
_cell.length_b   1.000
_cell.length_c   1.000
_cell.angle_alpha   90.00
_cell.angle_beta   90.00
_cell.angle_gamma   90.00
#
_symmetry.space_group_name_H-M   'P 1'
#
loop_
_entity.id
_entity.type
_entity.pdbx_description
1 polymer ?
#
loop_
_entity_poly.entity_id
_entity_poly.type
_entity_poly.pdbx_seq_one_letter_code
_entity_poly.pdbx_strand_id
1 'polypeptide(L)'
;MRVIRGRRLLLAAVLAAGAVLLPTAAQAATPLSAAASCLPGADTAADRAIATRLRPLMTGQRLGAAVSGRSIACARVIVRIVQLRGLPRRAAVIALTTAITESTLKNHLTEVDHDSLGLFQQRPSQGWGRPEQLVDPVYATDAFLNAMIRKYPGDSWLSGDVGAICQRVQTSAFPAAYGREVHDAALILSKVWTDVPAAHPGTVQPQPATTSVGPFQRAIATAATELGPLDGRHTLAMTDWNGDKRPDLMVVKGTGTVTGGTEVRIMNGAGNLSSLLLNTATVLGPAEDADVYSVGDWNGDNRPDLMVLQKAGTQLRIVDGASNFQRLLLETTVGLAGVNEVAPADWNGDGRLDLVAVRTAGTASGKVEVQVLDGAANLQQPLGLTVTTKEAAADGLRASVTDWNGDKRPDLVLVSKTGLRVLDGAGQLSRPLTQATVATDDRHEALVSDWNGDGRPDLVVVQKTGTASGRAEVSILGG
;
A
#
# COMPACT_ATOMS: atom_id res chain seq x y z
N MET A 1 -12.10 -35.64 -86.29
CA MET A 1 -11.97 -36.99 -85.70
C MET A 1 -11.97 -36.86 -84.18
N ARG A 2 -12.87 -37.59 -83.49
CA ARG A 2 -13.05 -37.73 -82.03
C ARG A 2 -13.52 -36.49 -81.24
N VAL A 3 -14.48 -36.55 -80.31
CA VAL A 3 -15.69 -37.37 -80.05
C VAL A 3 -16.36 -36.71 -78.81
N ILE A 4 -17.64 -36.33 -78.94
CA ILE A 4 -18.81 -36.56 -78.04
C ILE A 4 -18.56 -36.45 -76.50
N ARG A 5 -19.28 -35.60 -75.73
CA ARG A 5 -20.59 -35.82 -75.05
C ARG A 5 -20.76 -34.60 -74.11
N GLY A 6 -21.89 -33.91 -73.92
CA GLY A 6 -23.28 -34.33 -73.88
C GLY A 6 -23.73 -34.53 -72.42
N ARG A 7 -24.41 -33.54 -71.80
CA ARG A 7 -25.64 -33.69 -70.97
C ARG A 7 -25.86 -32.52 -69.99
N ARG A 8 -27.06 -31.92 -70.14
CA ARG A 8 -28.10 -31.65 -69.12
C ARG A 8 -27.60 -31.17 -67.74
N LEU A 9 -27.72 -29.87 -67.48
CA LEU A 9 -27.85 -29.34 -66.13
C LEU A 9 -29.32 -29.35 -65.71
N LEU A 10 -29.60 -30.10 -64.64
CA LEU A 10 -30.86 -30.06 -63.90
C LEU A 10 -30.93 -28.76 -63.09
N LEU A 11 -32.05 -28.04 -63.21
CA LEU A 11 -32.49 -27.04 -62.24
C LEU A 11 -32.83 -27.77 -60.93
N ALA A 12 -32.11 -27.44 -59.86
CA ALA A 12 -32.54 -27.68 -58.49
C ALA A 12 -32.90 -26.33 -57.88
N ALA A 13 -34.17 -26.15 -57.55
CA ALA A 13 -34.66 -25.03 -56.76
C ALA A 13 -34.19 -25.19 -55.31
N VAL A 14 -33.55 -24.17 -54.75
CA VAL A 14 -33.31 -24.04 -53.30
C VAL A 14 -33.93 -22.72 -52.87
N LEU A 15 -34.79 -22.81 -51.85
CA LEU A 15 -35.51 -21.70 -51.25
C LEU A 15 -34.57 -20.58 -50.78
N ALA A 16 -34.89 -19.35 -51.17
CA ALA A 16 -34.33 -18.14 -50.59
C ALA A 16 -34.95 -17.89 -49.20
N ALA A 17 -34.22 -18.22 -48.14
CA ALA A 17 -34.45 -17.63 -46.83
C ALA A 17 -33.58 -16.37 -46.73
N GLY A 18 -34.22 -15.20 -46.83
CA GLY A 18 -33.56 -13.92 -46.67
C GLY A 18 -33.14 -13.69 -45.22
N ALA A 19 -31.88 -13.98 -44.91
CA ALA A 19 -31.22 -13.42 -43.73
C ALA A 19 -30.64 -12.05 -44.12
N VAL A 20 -31.28 -10.99 -43.63
CA VAL A 20 -30.68 -9.65 -43.64
C VAL A 20 -29.49 -9.69 -42.67
N LEU A 21 -28.31 -9.95 -43.20
CA LEU A 21 -27.05 -9.71 -42.50
C LEU A 21 -26.83 -8.20 -42.49
N LEU A 22 -27.23 -7.55 -41.40
CA LEU A 22 -26.71 -6.23 -41.06
C LEU A 22 -25.19 -6.38 -40.85
N PRO A 23 -24.35 -5.54 -41.47
CA PRO A 23 -22.93 -5.54 -41.15
C PRO A 23 -22.79 -5.07 -39.71
N THR A 24 -22.46 -5.98 -38.80
CA THR A 24 -21.99 -5.63 -37.47
C THR A 24 -20.63 -4.97 -37.62
N ALA A 25 -20.62 -3.65 -37.73
CA ALA A 25 -19.41 -2.85 -37.55
C ALA A 25 -19.04 -2.79 -36.06
N ALA A 26 -18.83 -3.95 -35.44
CA ALA A 26 -17.94 -4.07 -34.31
C ALA A 26 -16.60 -4.46 -34.92
N GLN A 27 -15.88 -3.45 -35.44
CA GLN A 27 -14.44 -3.59 -35.58
C GLN A 27 -13.92 -3.90 -34.18
N ALA A 28 -13.58 -5.17 -33.98
CA ALA A 28 -12.71 -5.58 -32.92
C ALA A 28 -11.47 -4.67 -33.02
N ALA A 29 -11.33 -3.75 -32.07
CA ALA A 29 -10.07 -3.08 -31.85
C ALA A 29 -9.08 -4.16 -31.39
N THR A 30 -8.42 -4.77 -32.37
CA THR A 30 -7.35 -5.74 -32.23
C THR A 30 -6.27 -5.23 -31.26
N PRO A 31 -5.62 -6.10 -30.45
CA PRO A 31 -4.59 -5.73 -29.47
C PRO A 31 -3.27 -5.22 -30.08
N LEU A 32 -3.25 -4.98 -31.40
CA LEU A 32 -2.12 -4.48 -32.19
C LEU A 32 -1.63 -3.07 -31.78
N SER A 33 -2.38 -2.30 -30.98
CA SER A 33 -1.99 -0.93 -30.61
C SER A 33 -0.98 -0.82 -29.47
N ALA A 34 -0.83 -1.84 -28.61
CA ALA A 34 0.11 -1.80 -27.48
C ALA A 34 1.54 -2.19 -27.89
N ALA A 35 1.70 -3.18 -28.78
CA ALA A 35 3.02 -3.63 -29.23
C ALA A 35 3.76 -2.57 -30.07
N ALA A 36 3.03 -1.80 -30.88
CA ALA A 36 3.58 -0.78 -31.76
C ALA A 36 4.27 0.38 -31.01
N SER A 37 3.86 0.69 -29.78
CA SER A 37 4.44 1.79 -28.97
C SER A 37 5.85 1.55 -28.45
N CYS A 38 6.37 0.32 -28.50
CA CYS A 38 7.73 -0.03 -28.04
C CYS A 38 8.72 -0.28 -29.21
N LEU A 39 8.35 0.14 -30.43
CA LEU A 39 9.22 0.10 -31.60
C LEU A 39 10.13 1.34 -31.70
N PRO A 40 11.25 1.29 -32.45
CA PRO A 40 12.05 2.48 -32.75
C PRO A 40 11.20 3.62 -33.32
N GLY A 41 11.28 4.81 -32.71
CA GLY A 41 10.59 6.02 -33.20
C GLY A 41 9.12 6.18 -32.79
N ALA A 42 8.58 5.27 -31.97
CA ALA A 42 7.20 5.31 -31.51
C ALA A 42 6.98 6.12 -30.20
N ASP A 43 8.02 6.76 -29.66
CA ASP A 43 7.93 7.56 -28.43
C ASP A 43 7.22 8.90 -28.64
N THR A 44 6.33 9.24 -27.71
CA THR A 44 5.57 10.50 -27.75
C THR A 44 6.34 11.64 -27.07
N ALA A 45 5.90 12.88 -27.31
CA ALA A 45 6.40 14.04 -26.58
C ALA A 45 6.22 13.90 -25.05
N ALA A 46 5.13 13.27 -24.60
CA ALA A 46 4.89 12.97 -23.20
C ALA A 46 5.93 11.99 -22.64
N ASP A 47 6.26 10.94 -23.39
CA ASP A 47 7.27 9.95 -22.98
C ASP A 47 8.65 10.62 -22.84
N ARG A 48 9.01 11.52 -23.77
CA ARG A 48 10.26 12.32 -23.69
C ARG A 48 10.27 13.29 -22.50
N ALA A 49 9.13 13.89 -22.17
CA ALA A 49 9.00 14.77 -21.02
C ALA A 49 9.15 14.00 -19.69
N ILE A 50 8.53 12.82 -19.58
CA ILE A 50 8.69 11.92 -18.44
C ILE A 50 10.16 11.54 -18.28
N ALA A 51 10.81 11.08 -19.35
CA ALA A 51 12.24 10.71 -19.31
C ALA A 51 13.12 11.88 -18.83
N THR A 52 12.89 13.09 -19.34
CA THR A 52 13.65 14.29 -18.94
C THR A 52 13.53 14.60 -17.45
N ARG A 53 12.34 14.43 -16.87
CA ARG A 53 12.10 14.64 -15.43
C ARG A 53 12.71 13.54 -14.58
N LEU A 54 12.80 12.31 -15.10
CA LEU A 54 13.34 11.17 -14.36
C LEU A 54 14.86 11.16 -14.32
N ARG A 55 15.56 11.59 -15.39
CA ARG A 55 17.04 11.57 -15.49
C ARG A 55 17.80 11.99 -14.23
N PRO A 56 17.51 13.13 -13.57
CA PRO A 56 18.27 13.54 -12.39
C PRO A 56 17.99 12.69 -11.13
N LEU A 57 16.93 11.87 -11.14
CA LEU A 57 16.50 11.04 -10.01
C LEU A 57 16.95 9.57 -10.14
N MET A 58 17.37 9.15 -11.34
CA MET A 58 17.73 7.77 -11.62
C MET A 58 19.17 7.49 -11.17
N THR A 59 19.35 6.39 -10.45
CA THR A 59 20.65 5.99 -9.88
C THR A 59 21.06 4.58 -10.31
N GLY A 60 20.23 3.89 -11.10
CA GLY A 60 20.54 2.58 -11.65
C GLY A 60 21.80 2.59 -12.51
N GLN A 61 22.54 1.48 -12.49
CA GLN A 61 23.81 1.38 -13.19
C GLN A 61 23.64 1.10 -14.68
N ARG A 62 22.52 0.46 -15.05
CA ARG A 62 22.25 0.06 -16.44
C ARG A 62 21.41 1.11 -17.15
N LEU A 63 20.24 1.47 -16.61
CA LEU A 63 19.41 2.51 -17.23
C LEU A 63 19.84 3.90 -16.77
N GLY A 64 19.67 4.22 -15.48
CA GLY A 64 20.14 5.48 -14.90
C GLY A 64 19.74 6.72 -15.71
N ALA A 65 20.67 7.68 -15.81
CA ALA A 65 20.48 8.90 -16.59
C ALA A 65 20.31 8.66 -18.11
N ALA A 66 20.53 7.45 -18.61
CA ALA A 66 20.31 7.10 -20.02
C ALA A 66 18.82 6.87 -20.37
N VAL A 67 17.90 6.99 -19.40
CA VAL A 67 16.46 6.93 -19.66
C VAL A 67 16.04 7.87 -20.80
N SER A 68 15.22 7.33 -21.69
CA SER A 68 14.78 8.00 -22.92
C SER A 68 13.27 7.89 -23.10
N GLY A 69 12.69 8.73 -23.96
CA GLY A 69 11.27 8.61 -24.31
C GLY A 69 10.92 7.20 -24.81
N ARG A 70 11.83 6.55 -25.52
CA ARG A 70 11.68 5.17 -25.97
C ARG A 70 11.61 4.17 -24.81
N SER A 71 12.48 4.30 -23.81
CA SER A 71 12.46 3.46 -22.61
C SER A 71 11.12 3.61 -21.87
N ILE A 72 10.58 4.83 -21.80
CA ILE A 72 9.27 5.12 -21.19
C ILE A 72 8.12 4.52 -21.99
N ALA A 73 8.16 4.62 -23.33
CA ALA A 73 7.15 4.03 -24.20
C ALA A 73 7.11 2.49 -24.05
N CYS A 74 8.27 1.83 -23.94
CA CYS A 74 8.35 0.40 -23.63
C CYS A 74 7.86 0.05 -22.22
N ALA A 75 8.20 0.86 -21.21
CA ALA A 75 7.71 0.67 -19.85
C ALA A 75 6.18 0.74 -19.76
N ARG A 76 5.55 1.63 -20.53
CA ARG A 76 4.08 1.71 -20.61
C ARG A 76 3.43 0.43 -21.13
N VAL A 77 4.06 -0.26 -22.09
CA VAL A 77 3.56 -1.54 -22.58
C VAL A 77 3.58 -2.58 -21.46
N ILE A 78 4.70 -2.72 -20.75
CA ILE A 78 4.84 -3.63 -19.61
C ILE A 78 3.75 -3.33 -18.56
N VAL A 79 3.62 -2.07 -18.17
CA VAL A 79 2.63 -1.62 -17.18
C VAL A 79 1.20 -1.91 -17.64
N ARG A 80 0.88 -1.65 -18.91
CA ARG A 80 -0.44 -1.92 -19.46
C ARG A 80 -0.79 -3.40 -19.41
N ILE A 81 0.15 -4.30 -19.70
CA ILE A 81 -0.09 -5.75 -19.62
C ILE A 81 -0.30 -6.19 -18.18
N VAL A 82 0.50 -5.69 -17.23
CA VAL A 82 0.29 -5.95 -15.80
C VAL A 82 -1.11 -5.51 -15.35
N GLN A 83 -1.53 -4.31 -15.77
CA GLN A 83 -2.88 -3.79 -15.50
C GLN A 83 -3.98 -4.65 -16.13
N LEU A 84 -3.84 -5.03 -17.41
CA LEU A 84 -4.81 -5.89 -18.11
C LEU A 84 -4.96 -7.26 -17.47
N ARG A 85 -3.92 -7.77 -16.82
CA ARG A 85 -3.95 -9.01 -16.05
C ARG A 85 -4.49 -8.85 -14.63
N GLY A 86 -4.87 -7.65 -14.22
CA GLY A 86 -5.31 -7.36 -12.85
C GLY A 86 -4.23 -7.52 -11.79
N LEU A 87 -2.96 -7.61 -12.19
CA LEU A 87 -1.83 -7.80 -11.30
C LEU A 87 -1.42 -6.46 -10.64
N PRO A 88 -0.92 -6.48 -9.39
CA PRO A 88 -0.60 -5.28 -8.63
C PRO A 88 0.63 -4.54 -9.19
N ARG A 89 0.79 -3.28 -8.77
CA ARG A 89 1.95 -2.42 -9.11
C ARG A 89 3.29 -3.10 -8.86
N ARG A 90 3.39 -3.96 -7.83
CA ARG A 90 4.59 -4.77 -7.56
C ARG A 90 4.98 -5.70 -8.71
N ALA A 91 4.01 -6.35 -9.37
CA ALA A 91 4.29 -7.17 -10.56
C ALA A 91 4.89 -6.31 -11.69
N ALA A 92 4.44 -5.05 -11.82
CA ALA A 92 5.05 -4.10 -12.75
C ALA A 92 6.44 -3.65 -12.32
N VAL A 93 6.71 -3.41 -11.03
CA VAL A 93 8.08 -3.14 -10.55
C VAL A 93 8.99 -4.33 -10.88
N ILE A 94 8.57 -5.58 -10.61
CA ILE A 94 9.36 -6.79 -10.90
C ILE A 94 9.62 -6.91 -12.42
N ALA A 95 8.58 -6.74 -13.24
CA ALA A 95 8.72 -6.81 -14.70
C ALA A 95 9.58 -5.67 -15.26
N LEU A 96 9.42 -4.44 -14.78
CA LEU A 96 10.23 -3.29 -15.18
C LEU A 96 11.69 -3.46 -14.72
N THR A 97 11.93 -3.87 -13.47
CA THR A 97 13.28 -4.18 -12.95
C THR A 97 13.97 -5.20 -13.83
N THR A 98 13.24 -6.26 -14.20
CA THR A 98 13.76 -7.27 -15.11
C THR A 98 14.08 -6.66 -16.46
N ALA A 99 13.14 -5.99 -17.13
CA ALA A 99 13.37 -5.43 -18.46
C ALA A 99 14.47 -4.34 -18.49
N ILE A 100 14.64 -3.57 -17.42
CA ILE A 100 15.77 -2.64 -17.26
C ILE A 100 17.08 -3.41 -17.19
N THR A 101 17.13 -4.45 -16.35
CA THR A 101 18.35 -5.24 -16.14
C THR A 101 18.75 -5.98 -17.42
N GLU A 102 17.79 -6.56 -18.11
CA GLU A 102 18.06 -7.37 -19.31
C GLU A 102 18.42 -6.50 -20.51
N SER A 103 17.65 -5.44 -20.77
CA SER A 103 17.75 -4.71 -22.05
C SER A 103 17.80 -3.19 -21.92
N THR A 104 17.83 -2.63 -20.70
CA THR A 104 17.65 -1.19 -20.46
C THR A 104 16.34 -0.65 -21.06
N LEU A 105 15.27 -1.46 -21.01
CA LEU A 105 13.96 -1.21 -21.63
C LEU A 105 14.04 -1.00 -23.17
N LYS A 106 14.92 -1.75 -23.84
CA LYS A 106 15.05 -1.73 -25.31
C LYS A 106 14.52 -3.03 -25.88
N ASN A 107 13.50 -2.96 -26.74
CA ASN A 107 13.02 -4.14 -27.43
C ASN A 107 13.97 -4.52 -28.58
N HIS A 108 14.65 -5.66 -28.46
CA HIS A 108 15.57 -6.19 -29.47
C HIS A 108 14.83 -7.07 -30.48
N LEU A 109 14.73 -6.60 -31.73
CA LEU A 109 14.01 -7.28 -32.81
C LEU A 109 14.85 -8.32 -33.56
N THR A 110 16.15 -8.34 -33.29
CA THR A 110 17.11 -9.29 -33.83
C THR A 110 17.85 -9.93 -32.67
N GLU A 111 18.28 -11.18 -32.86
CA GLU A 111 19.02 -11.92 -31.84
C GLU A 111 20.28 -11.15 -31.42
N VAL A 112 20.55 -11.16 -30.12
CA VAL A 112 21.77 -10.59 -29.54
C VAL A 112 22.55 -11.69 -28.84
N ASP A 113 22.96 -11.54 -27.58
CA ASP A 113 23.73 -12.55 -26.87
C ASP A 113 23.06 -13.94 -26.94
N HIS A 114 23.71 -14.89 -27.63
CA HIS A 114 23.15 -16.16 -28.11
C HIS A 114 21.92 -16.00 -29.05
N ASP A 115 20.75 -16.51 -28.63
CA ASP A 115 19.46 -16.39 -29.33
C ASP A 115 18.48 -15.53 -28.52
N SER A 116 18.98 -14.63 -27.67
CA SER A 116 18.18 -13.76 -26.82
C SER A 116 17.47 -12.66 -27.62
N LEU A 117 16.18 -12.46 -27.35
CA LEU A 117 15.31 -11.53 -28.05
C LEU A 117 14.45 -10.70 -27.08
N GLY A 118 13.95 -9.57 -27.55
CA GLY A 118 12.89 -8.82 -26.88
C GLY A 118 13.31 -8.02 -25.64
N LEU A 119 12.31 -7.47 -24.95
CA LEU A 119 12.48 -6.63 -23.75
C LEU A 119 13.14 -7.34 -22.57
N PHE A 120 12.88 -8.64 -22.43
CA PHE A 120 13.32 -9.47 -21.31
C PHE A 120 14.51 -10.36 -21.69
N GLN A 121 15.10 -10.17 -22.88
CA GLN A 121 16.22 -11.00 -23.37
C GLN A 121 15.94 -12.51 -23.24
N GLN A 122 14.70 -12.89 -23.54
CA GLN A 122 14.24 -14.27 -23.43
C GLN A 122 14.74 -15.08 -24.64
N ARG A 123 14.99 -16.39 -24.42
CA ARG A 123 15.60 -17.26 -25.42
C ARG A 123 14.64 -18.35 -25.90
N PRO A 124 14.43 -18.53 -27.22
CA PRO A 124 13.72 -19.67 -27.76
C PRO A 124 14.32 -21.00 -27.30
N SER A 125 15.64 -21.13 -27.27
CA SER A 125 16.33 -22.35 -26.83
C SER A 125 16.07 -22.73 -25.37
N GLN A 126 15.58 -21.80 -24.54
CA GLN A 126 15.22 -22.02 -23.13
C GLN A 126 13.71 -22.21 -22.92
N GLY A 127 12.93 -22.28 -24.01
CA GLY A 127 11.50 -22.57 -23.94
C GLY A 127 10.61 -21.37 -23.66
N TRP A 128 11.09 -20.13 -23.82
CA TRP A 128 10.29 -18.92 -23.60
C TRP A 128 9.26 -18.63 -24.70
N GLY A 129 9.47 -19.16 -25.91
CA GLY A 129 8.58 -18.95 -27.06
C GLY A 129 9.34 -19.02 -28.38
N ARG A 130 8.65 -18.78 -29.50
CA ARG A 130 9.28 -18.65 -30.83
C ARG A 130 9.91 -17.27 -31.01
N PRO A 131 10.93 -17.11 -31.87
CA PRO A 131 11.56 -15.81 -32.12
C PRO A 131 10.57 -14.68 -32.41
N GLU A 132 9.57 -14.93 -33.27
CA GLU A 132 8.54 -13.96 -33.63
C GLU A 132 7.63 -13.54 -32.45
N GLN A 133 7.51 -14.38 -31.42
CA GLN A 133 6.74 -14.07 -30.22
C GLN A 133 7.57 -13.27 -29.21
N LEU A 134 8.87 -13.55 -29.11
CA LEU A 134 9.74 -12.90 -28.12
C LEU A 134 10.06 -11.44 -28.47
N VAL A 135 9.99 -11.06 -29.75
CA VAL A 135 10.10 -9.66 -30.18
C VAL A 135 8.81 -8.86 -29.99
N ASP A 136 7.67 -9.52 -29.71
CA ASP A 136 6.44 -8.87 -29.32
C ASP A 136 6.46 -8.55 -27.81
N PRO A 137 6.52 -7.26 -27.42
CA PRO A 137 6.61 -6.87 -26.02
C PRO A 137 5.38 -7.26 -25.20
N VAL A 138 4.21 -7.45 -25.84
CA VAL A 138 2.99 -7.94 -25.17
C VAL A 138 3.17 -9.40 -24.77
N TYR A 139 3.54 -10.26 -25.73
CA TYR A 139 3.80 -11.68 -25.46
C TYR A 139 4.95 -11.86 -24.46
N ALA A 140 6.08 -11.18 -24.67
CA ALA A 140 7.27 -11.33 -23.81
C ALA A 140 6.98 -10.95 -22.35
N THR A 141 6.19 -9.89 -22.13
CA THR A 141 5.74 -9.48 -20.79
C THR A 141 4.79 -10.53 -20.18
N ASP A 142 3.82 -11.03 -20.95
CA ASP A 142 2.90 -12.06 -20.44
C ASP A 142 3.63 -13.37 -20.09
N ALA A 143 4.57 -13.80 -20.93
CA ALA A 143 5.41 -14.96 -20.70
C ALA A 143 6.24 -14.82 -19.42
N PHE A 144 6.84 -13.65 -19.19
CA PHE A 144 7.57 -13.33 -17.97
C PHE A 144 6.67 -13.43 -16.73
N LEU A 145 5.50 -12.78 -16.74
CA LEU A 145 4.56 -12.78 -15.62
C LEU A 145 4.03 -14.20 -15.33
N ASN A 146 3.79 -15.01 -16.36
CA ASN A 146 3.42 -16.41 -16.21
C ASN A 146 4.56 -17.22 -15.56
N ALA A 147 5.81 -17.00 -15.95
CA ALA A 147 6.95 -17.65 -15.33
C ALA A 147 7.13 -17.24 -13.87
N MET A 148 6.93 -15.95 -13.54
CA MET A 148 6.95 -15.44 -12.17
C MET A 148 5.91 -16.15 -11.29
N ILE A 149 4.64 -16.17 -11.71
CA ILE A 149 3.55 -16.81 -10.96
C ILE A 149 3.81 -18.31 -10.79
N ARG A 150 4.29 -19.01 -11.83
CA ARG A 150 4.61 -20.45 -11.73
C ARG A 150 5.76 -20.73 -10.77
N LYS A 151 6.81 -19.91 -10.80
CA LYS A 151 8.02 -20.11 -9.96
C LYS A 151 7.82 -19.66 -8.51
N TYR A 152 6.78 -18.87 -8.25
CA TYR A 152 6.37 -18.36 -6.94
C TYR A 152 4.90 -18.71 -6.66
N PRO A 153 4.59 -19.99 -6.39
CA PRO A 153 3.23 -20.41 -6.06
C PRO A 153 2.74 -19.74 -4.77
N GLY A 154 1.41 -19.68 -4.62
CA GLY A 154 0.75 -19.03 -3.48
C GLY A 154 1.05 -17.53 -3.38
N ASP A 155 1.31 -16.90 -4.54
CA ASP A 155 1.66 -15.48 -4.65
C ASP A 155 2.87 -15.05 -3.80
N SER A 156 3.81 -15.97 -3.56
CA SER A 156 5.05 -15.70 -2.81
C SER A 156 5.99 -14.66 -3.46
N TRP A 157 5.69 -14.21 -4.68
CA TRP A 157 6.34 -13.08 -5.35
C TRP A 157 5.82 -11.71 -4.86
N LEU A 158 4.69 -11.66 -4.13
CA LEU A 158 4.14 -10.44 -3.53
C LEU A 158 5.01 -9.89 -2.38
N SER A 159 5.91 -10.70 -1.83
CA SER A 159 6.85 -10.34 -0.77
C SER A 159 8.27 -10.73 -1.17
N GLY A 160 9.28 -10.42 -0.34
CA GLY A 160 10.69 -10.74 -0.60
C GLY A 160 11.45 -9.73 -1.47
N ASP A 161 12.75 -9.98 -1.69
CA ASP A 161 13.60 -9.11 -2.49
C ASP A 161 13.23 -9.16 -3.98
N VAL A 162 12.97 -7.99 -4.58
CA VAL A 162 12.57 -7.88 -5.99
C VAL A 162 13.69 -8.41 -6.90
N GLY A 163 14.96 -8.13 -6.57
CA GLY A 163 16.10 -8.61 -7.35
C GLY A 163 16.19 -10.14 -7.38
N ALA A 164 16.02 -10.78 -6.22
CA ALA A 164 15.99 -12.23 -6.08
C ALA A 164 14.81 -12.86 -6.84
N ILE A 165 13.65 -12.19 -6.87
CA ILE A 165 12.51 -12.62 -7.69
C ILE A 165 12.85 -12.58 -9.17
N CYS A 166 13.36 -11.44 -9.66
CA CYS A 166 13.76 -11.30 -11.05
C CYS A 166 14.78 -12.38 -11.44
N GLN A 167 15.80 -12.58 -10.61
CA GLN A 167 16.82 -13.61 -10.81
C GLN A 167 16.24 -15.03 -10.85
N ARG A 168 15.33 -15.38 -9.93
CA ARG A 168 14.73 -16.73 -9.95
C ARG A 168 13.90 -16.93 -11.20
N VAL A 169 13.22 -15.90 -11.68
CA VAL A 169 12.40 -15.97 -12.90
C VAL A 169 13.26 -16.11 -14.16
N GLN A 170 14.29 -15.27 -14.31
CA GLN A 170 15.12 -15.22 -15.52
C GLN A 170 16.31 -16.19 -15.51
N THR A 171 16.83 -16.50 -14.33
CA THR A 171 18.01 -17.36 -14.15
C THR A 171 19.22 -16.83 -14.92
N SER A 172 19.61 -15.58 -14.63
CA SER A 172 20.76 -14.91 -15.24
C SER A 172 22.09 -15.30 -14.57
N ALA A 173 23.21 -15.10 -15.27
CA ALA A 173 24.57 -15.30 -14.74
C ALA A 173 25.00 -14.23 -13.72
N PHE A 174 24.26 -13.11 -13.62
CA PHE A 174 24.59 -11.97 -12.75
C PHE A 174 23.45 -11.64 -11.78
N PRO A 175 23.23 -12.46 -10.73
CA PRO A 175 22.06 -12.35 -9.85
C PRO A 175 21.95 -11.01 -9.12
N ALA A 176 23.08 -10.40 -8.76
CA ALA A 176 23.11 -9.12 -8.04
C ALA A 176 22.79 -7.89 -8.93
N ALA A 177 22.59 -8.08 -10.24
CA ALA A 177 22.33 -6.96 -11.15
C ALA A 177 20.91 -6.39 -10.99
N TYR A 178 19.90 -7.22 -10.72
CA TYR A 178 18.51 -6.77 -10.65
C TYR A 178 18.23 -5.82 -9.50
N GLY A 179 18.76 -6.09 -8.31
CA GLY A 179 18.54 -5.26 -7.12
C GLY A 179 18.95 -3.79 -7.32
N ARG A 180 19.94 -3.54 -8.18
CA ARG A 180 20.46 -2.19 -8.48
C ARG A 180 19.50 -1.33 -9.31
N GLU A 181 18.56 -1.96 -10.00
CA GLU A 181 17.65 -1.30 -10.93
C GLU A 181 16.22 -1.14 -10.36
N VAL A 182 15.96 -1.66 -9.14
CA VAL A 182 14.63 -1.63 -8.50
C VAL A 182 14.15 -0.19 -8.27
N HIS A 183 15.04 0.69 -7.82
CA HIS A 183 14.75 2.12 -7.62
C HIS A 183 14.31 2.79 -8.93
N ASP A 184 15.07 2.59 -9.99
CA ASP A 184 14.79 3.14 -11.32
C ASP A 184 13.46 2.62 -11.89
N ALA A 185 13.17 1.33 -11.69
CA ALA A 185 11.89 0.72 -12.07
C ALA A 185 10.70 1.35 -11.33
N ALA A 186 10.83 1.58 -10.02
CA ALA A 186 9.80 2.21 -9.21
C ALA A 186 9.55 3.67 -9.62
N LEU A 187 10.62 4.43 -9.91
CA LEU A 187 10.53 5.79 -10.42
C LEU A 187 9.81 5.86 -11.77
N ILE A 188 10.13 4.97 -12.71
CA ILE A 188 9.40 4.88 -13.99
C ILE A 188 7.93 4.57 -13.75
N LEU A 189 7.64 3.56 -12.93
CA LEU A 189 6.28 3.15 -12.59
C LEU A 189 5.45 4.31 -12.02
N SER A 190 6.05 5.14 -11.16
CA SER A 190 5.40 6.32 -10.56
C SER A 190 4.89 7.33 -11.59
N LYS A 191 5.48 7.37 -12.79
CA LYS A 191 5.14 8.33 -13.86
C LYS A 191 4.31 7.72 -14.97
N VAL A 192 4.43 6.43 -15.24
CA VAL A 192 3.73 5.77 -16.35
C VAL A 192 2.45 5.05 -15.92
N TRP A 193 2.32 4.69 -14.64
CA TRP A 193 1.09 4.08 -14.14
C TRP A 193 -0.01 5.12 -14.09
N THR A 194 -0.92 5.02 -15.05
CA THR A 194 -2.16 5.78 -15.10
C THR A 194 -3.29 4.80 -14.79
N ASP A 195 -4.20 5.18 -13.89
CA ASP A 195 -5.34 4.33 -13.58
C ASP A 195 -6.24 4.25 -14.82
N VAL A 196 -6.22 3.09 -15.47
CA VAL A 196 -7.13 2.80 -16.56
C VAL A 196 -8.41 2.28 -15.90
N PRO A 197 -9.58 2.92 -16.10
CA PRO A 197 -10.85 2.34 -15.69
C PRO A 197 -10.97 0.97 -16.33
N ALA A 198 -11.11 -0.07 -15.52
CA ALA A 198 -11.17 -1.44 -16.01
C ALA A 198 -12.39 -1.59 -16.94
N ALA A 199 -12.13 -1.70 -18.24
CA ALA A 199 -13.10 -2.28 -19.16
C ALA A 199 -13.09 -3.79 -18.93
N HIS A 200 -14.14 -4.33 -18.31
CA HIS A 200 -14.55 -5.71 -18.52
C HIS A 200 -16.09 -5.81 -18.52
N PRO A 201 -16.70 -6.40 -19.57
CA PRO A 201 -18.11 -6.76 -19.59
C PRO A 201 -18.32 -8.14 -18.95
N GLY A 202 -19.31 -8.27 -18.06
CA GLY A 202 -19.75 -9.60 -17.58
C GLY A 202 -20.40 -9.66 -16.21
N THR A 203 -21.58 -9.02 -16.07
CA THR A 203 -22.73 -9.37 -15.20
C THR A 203 -22.51 -10.04 -13.83
N VAL A 204 -22.65 -9.24 -12.75
CA VAL A 204 -23.45 -9.57 -11.56
C VAL A 204 -24.19 -8.30 -11.09
N GLN A 205 -25.41 -8.47 -10.59
CA GLN A 205 -26.50 -7.54 -10.34
C GLN A 205 -26.22 -6.30 -9.44
N PRO A 206 -27.08 -5.25 -9.49
CA PRO A 206 -26.77 -3.92 -8.98
C PRO A 206 -26.92 -3.84 -7.45
N GLN A 207 -25.89 -3.31 -6.78
CA GLN A 207 -25.99 -2.78 -5.42
C GLN A 207 -25.89 -1.24 -5.48
N PRO A 208 -26.68 -0.48 -4.67
CA PRO A 208 -26.88 0.95 -4.87
C PRO A 208 -25.60 1.76 -4.69
N ALA A 209 -25.50 2.84 -5.45
CA ALA A 209 -24.39 3.77 -5.44
C ALA A 209 -24.18 4.41 -4.06
N THR A 210 -23.01 4.16 -3.46
CA THR A 210 -22.28 5.17 -2.70
C THR A 210 -20.95 5.38 -3.41
N THR A 211 -20.90 6.39 -4.26
CA THR A 211 -19.66 6.93 -4.84
C THR A 211 -18.79 7.44 -3.71
N SER A 212 -17.84 6.61 -3.29
CA SER A 212 -16.73 6.98 -2.43
C SER A 212 -15.58 7.42 -3.33
N VAL A 213 -15.35 8.73 -3.40
CA VAL A 213 -14.24 9.36 -4.14
C VAL A 213 -13.19 9.73 -3.09
N GLY A 214 -11.98 9.16 -3.20
CA GLY A 214 -10.86 9.43 -2.28
C GLY A 214 -9.83 8.29 -2.27
N PRO A 215 -8.69 8.43 -1.56
CA PRO A 215 -7.79 7.31 -1.28
C PRO A 215 -8.50 6.20 -0.47
N PHE A 216 -7.85 5.06 -0.24
CA PHE A 216 -8.37 3.96 0.59
C PHE A 216 -9.58 3.19 0.03
N GLN A 217 -9.74 3.09 -1.30
CA GLN A 217 -10.88 2.37 -1.91
C GLN A 217 -10.65 0.87 -2.12
N ARG A 218 -9.40 0.41 -2.05
CA ARG A 218 -9.05 -0.98 -2.33
C ARG A 218 -8.10 -1.49 -1.26
N ALA A 219 -8.40 -2.68 -0.75
CA ALA A 219 -7.47 -3.40 0.11
C ALA A 219 -6.21 -3.81 -0.69
N ILE A 220 -5.05 -3.34 -0.23
CA ILE A 220 -3.72 -3.74 -0.72
C ILE A 220 -3.19 -4.97 0.01
N ALA A 221 -3.70 -5.24 1.21
CA ALA A 221 -3.46 -6.48 1.97
C ALA A 221 -4.66 -6.81 2.85
N THR A 222 -4.85 -8.09 3.13
CA THR A 222 -5.78 -8.58 4.16
C THR A 222 -5.08 -9.69 4.94
N ALA A 223 -5.30 -9.72 6.24
CA ALA A 223 -4.69 -10.67 7.16
C ALA A 223 -5.73 -11.17 8.17
N ALA A 224 -5.84 -12.50 8.32
CA ALA A 224 -6.42 -13.06 9.52
C ALA A 224 -5.32 -13.12 10.59
N THR A 225 -5.57 -12.50 11.75
CA THR A 225 -4.61 -12.52 12.85
C THR A 225 -4.76 -13.79 13.69
N GLU A 226 -3.78 -14.09 14.53
CA GLU A 226 -3.94 -15.10 15.61
C GLU A 226 -4.67 -14.53 16.84
N LEU A 227 -5.08 -13.26 16.80
CA LEU A 227 -5.82 -12.64 17.88
C LEU A 227 -7.27 -13.11 17.82
N GLY A 228 -7.81 -13.52 18.96
CA GLY A 228 -9.25 -13.73 19.11
C GLY A 228 -10.03 -12.43 18.91
N PRO A 229 -11.35 -12.45 19.17
CA PRO A 229 -12.17 -11.25 19.08
C PRO A 229 -11.62 -10.16 20.00
N LEU A 230 -11.60 -8.93 19.49
CA LEU A 230 -11.19 -7.75 20.23
C LEU A 230 -12.44 -6.99 20.69
N ASP A 231 -12.33 -6.28 21.81
CA ASP A 231 -13.41 -5.51 22.42
C ASP A 231 -12.92 -4.12 22.86
N GLY A 232 -13.79 -3.34 23.51
CA GLY A 232 -13.49 -1.97 23.94
C GLY A 232 -12.35 -1.84 24.97
N ARG A 233 -11.81 -2.94 25.50
CA ARG A 233 -10.68 -2.94 26.43
C ARG A 233 -9.32 -3.06 25.73
N HIS A 234 -9.35 -3.18 24.39
CA HIS A 234 -8.15 -3.29 23.57
C HIS A 234 -7.85 -1.94 22.91
N THR A 235 -6.61 -1.48 23.03
CA THR A 235 -6.05 -0.40 22.22
C THR A 235 -5.13 -0.99 21.17
N LEU A 236 -5.17 -0.45 19.95
CA LEU A 236 -4.41 -0.93 18.81
C LEU A 236 -3.44 0.15 18.33
N ALA A 237 -2.24 -0.26 17.94
CA ALA A 237 -1.25 0.63 17.34
C ALA A 237 -0.48 -0.09 16.24
N MET A 238 -0.11 0.63 15.19
CA MET A 238 0.78 0.16 14.13
C MET A 238 2.15 0.78 14.33
N THR A 239 3.18 -0.05 14.49
CA THR A 239 4.55 0.41 14.75
C THR A 239 5.56 -0.64 14.31
N ASP A 240 6.74 -0.25 13.85
CA ASP A 240 7.83 -1.20 13.61
C ASP A 240 8.42 -1.64 14.95
N TRP A 241 8.00 -2.79 15.49
CA TRP A 241 8.45 -3.26 16.79
C TRP A 241 9.83 -3.90 16.70
N ASN A 242 10.09 -4.70 15.66
CA ASN A 242 11.31 -5.50 15.55
C ASN A 242 12.44 -4.82 14.74
N GLY A 243 12.21 -3.63 14.17
CA GLY A 243 13.18 -2.87 13.40
C GLY A 243 13.34 -3.36 11.95
N ASP A 244 12.39 -4.13 11.44
CA ASP A 244 12.44 -4.69 10.07
C ASP A 244 11.87 -3.75 8.99
N LYS A 245 11.46 -2.54 9.40
CA LYS A 245 10.85 -1.49 8.58
C LYS A 245 9.50 -1.87 8.00
N ARG A 246 8.81 -2.85 8.58
CA ARG A 246 7.39 -3.12 8.34
C ARG A 246 6.62 -2.86 9.64
N PRO A 247 5.50 -2.12 9.58
CA PRO A 247 4.68 -1.93 10.77
C PRO A 247 4.12 -3.27 11.30
N ASP A 248 4.36 -3.55 12.57
CA ASP A 248 3.75 -4.58 13.38
C ASP A 248 2.46 -4.06 14.03
N LEU A 249 1.51 -4.95 14.31
CA LEU A 249 0.30 -4.60 15.06
C LEU A 249 0.51 -4.88 16.55
N MET A 250 0.59 -3.82 17.35
CA MET A 250 0.58 -3.89 18.81
C MET A 250 -0.86 -3.81 19.33
N VAL A 251 -1.20 -4.72 20.24
CA VAL A 251 -2.49 -4.79 20.92
C VAL A 251 -2.27 -4.74 22.40
N VAL A 252 -2.80 -3.71 23.03
CA VAL A 252 -2.73 -3.48 24.48
C VAL A 252 -4.09 -3.79 25.08
N LYS A 253 -4.14 -4.69 26.06
CA LYS A 253 -5.34 -4.97 26.83
C LYS A 253 -5.16 -4.49 28.26
N GLY A 254 -5.92 -3.47 28.65
CA GLY A 254 -5.82 -2.88 29.99
C GLY A 254 -6.52 -3.70 31.06
N THR A 255 -7.82 -3.95 30.88
CA THR A 255 -8.69 -4.55 31.91
C THR A 255 -9.19 -5.95 31.53
N GLY A 256 -9.61 -6.73 32.55
CA GLY A 256 -10.10 -8.09 32.35
C GLY A 256 -9.08 -9.04 31.71
N THR A 257 -7.81 -8.80 32.00
CA THR A 257 -6.65 -9.61 31.59
C THR A 257 -6.52 -10.84 32.48
N VAL A 258 -5.76 -11.84 32.03
CA VAL A 258 -5.55 -13.07 32.81
C VAL A 258 -4.59 -12.80 33.97
N THR A 259 -3.62 -11.91 33.75
CA THR A 259 -2.62 -11.52 34.74
C THR A 259 -3.10 -10.48 35.75
N GLY A 260 -4.23 -9.82 35.48
CA GLY A 260 -4.76 -8.72 36.32
C GLY A 260 -4.06 -7.37 36.13
N GLY A 261 -3.00 -7.32 35.31
CA GLY A 261 -2.32 -6.08 34.87
C GLY A 261 -2.51 -5.84 33.38
N THR A 262 -1.89 -4.77 32.86
CA THR A 262 -1.92 -4.48 31.42
C THR A 262 -1.12 -5.55 30.64
N GLU A 263 -1.71 -6.13 29.60
CA GLU A 263 -1.09 -7.13 28.71
C GLU A 263 -0.84 -6.56 27.32
N VAL A 264 0.31 -6.88 26.71
CA VAL A 264 0.68 -6.47 25.35
C VAL A 264 0.91 -7.70 24.48
N ARG A 265 0.32 -7.67 23.29
CA ARG A 265 0.54 -8.65 22.21
C ARG A 265 1.01 -7.93 20.96
N ILE A 266 1.97 -8.50 20.25
CA ILE A 266 2.54 -7.88 19.04
C ILE A 266 2.52 -8.89 17.91
N MET A 267 1.82 -8.56 16.83
CA MET A 267 1.70 -9.38 15.63
C MET A 267 2.70 -8.94 14.57
N ASN A 268 3.37 -9.91 13.93
CA ASN A 268 4.43 -9.67 12.96
C ASN A 268 3.91 -9.12 11.62
N GLY A 269 4.23 -7.87 11.30
CA GLY A 269 3.92 -7.20 10.05
C GLY A 269 4.55 -7.87 8.83
N ALA A 270 5.82 -8.27 8.92
CA ALA A 270 6.51 -9.01 7.85
C ALA A 270 5.88 -10.38 7.57
N GLY A 271 5.24 -10.97 8.59
CA GLY A 271 4.46 -12.19 8.49
C GLY A 271 3.00 -11.97 8.10
N ASN A 272 2.61 -10.79 7.60
CA ASN A 272 1.22 -10.43 7.31
C ASN A 272 0.29 -10.65 8.52
N LEU A 273 0.78 -10.28 9.72
CA LEU A 273 0.10 -10.41 11.00
C LEU A 273 -0.36 -11.84 11.34
N SER A 274 0.25 -12.88 10.75
CA SER A 274 -0.14 -14.28 10.97
C SER A 274 0.60 -14.95 12.14
N SER A 275 1.53 -14.25 12.79
CA SER A 275 2.31 -14.80 13.91
C SER A 275 2.58 -13.74 14.96
N LEU A 276 2.80 -14.18 16.19
CA LEU A 276 3.09 -13.30 17.31
C LEU A 276 4.61 -13.10 17.49
N LEU A 277 5.04 -11.86 17.68
CA LEU A 277 6.39 -11.48 18.09
C LEU A 277 6.53 -11.42 19.62
N LEU A 278 5.46 -11.04 20.33
CA LEU A 278 5.46 -10.92 21.79
C LEU A 278 4.07 -11.18 22.39
N ASN A 279 4.03 -11.86 23.55
CA ASN A 279 2.90 -11.91 24.48
C ASN A 279 3.43 -11.67 25.89
N THR A 280 3.09 -10.57 26.55
CA THR A 280 3.60 -10.31 27.90
C THR A 280 2.61 -9.49 28.73
N ALA A 281 2.67 -9.66 30.04
CA ALA A 281 2.19 -8.62 30.96
C ALA A 281 3.24 -7.53 31.07
N THR A 282 2.82 -6.32 31.41
CA THR A 282 3.71 -5.17 31.63
C THR A 282 3.96 -4.96 33.12
N VAL A 283 4.93 -4.09 33.46
CA VAL A 283 5.15 -3.59 34.82
C VAL A 283 4.04 -2.65 35.30
N LEU A 284 3.15 -2.22 34.40
CA LEU A 284 1.98 -1.43 34.78
C LEU A 284 1.06 -2.30 35.64
N GLY A 285 0.61 -1.72 36.75
CA GLY A 285 -0.37 -2.34 37.63
C GLY A 285 -1.75 -2.53 36.97
N PRO A 286 -2.78 -2.78 37.78
CA PRO A 286 -4.16 -2.85 37.28
C PRO A 286 -4.52 -1.60 36.50
N ALA A 287 -5.15 -1.78 35.34
CA ALA A 287 -5.67 -0.69 34.53
C ALA A 287 -7.12 -0.37 34.89
N GLU A 288 -7.56 0.81 34.49
CA GLU A 288 -8.96 1.23 34.51
C GLU A 288 -9.50 1.35 33.08
N ASP A 289 -10.82 1.22 32.89
CA ASP A 289 -11.43 1.34 31.55
C ASP A 289 -11.25 2.75 30.94
N ALA A 290 -10.93 3.75 31.77
CA ALA A 290 -10.65 5.12 31.36
C ALA A 290 -9.17 5.37 31.01
N ASP A 291 -8.29 4.37 31.15
CA ASP A 291 -6.88 4.50 30.79
C ASP A 291 -6.73 4.64 29.27
N VAL A 292 -5.93 5.61 28.83
CA VAL A 292 -5.65 5.86 27.41
C VAL A 292 -4.22 5.43 27.11
N TYR A 293 -4.04 4.57 26.12
CA TYR A 293 -2.72 4.05 25.74
C TYR A 293 -2.26 4.65 24.43
N SER A 294 -0.95 4.79 24.29
CA SER A 294 -0.31 5.08 23.01
C SER A 294 1.09 4.49 22.94
N VAL A 295 1.60 4.34 21.72
CA VAL A 295 2.88 3.68 21.44
C VAL A 295 3.79 4.63 20.67
N GLY A 296 5.06 4.68 21.04
CA GLY A 296 6.08 5.51 20.38
C GLY A 296 7.46 5.25 20.98
N ASP A 297 8.54 5.51 20.23
CA ASP A 297 9.92 5.41 20.74
C ASP A 297 10.25 6.64 21.61
N TRP A 298 9.95 6.55 22.91
CA TRP A 298 10.06 7.67 23.84
C TRP A 298 11.49 7.89 24.33
N ASN A 299 12.34 6.86 24.23
CA ASN A 299 13.71 6.91 24.73
C ASN A 299 14.79 7.01 23.61
N GLY A 300 14.40 6.83 22.34
CA GLY A 300 15.24 6.97 21.16
C GLY A 300 16.08 5.73 20.84
N ASP A 301 15.70 4.55 21.32
CA ASP A 301 16.42 3.29 21.08
C ASP A 301 15.95 2.54 19.82
N ASN A 302 15.02 3.12 19.06
CA ASN A 302 14.31 2.52 17.92
C ASN A 302 13.48 1.29 18.28
N ARG A 303 13.08 1.16 19.55
CA ARG A 303 12.11 0.18 20.01
C ARG A 303 10.88 0.92 20.53
N PRO A 304 9.67 0.63 20.01
CA PRO A 304 8.48 1.32 20.47
C PRO A 304 8.19 1.05 21.94
N ASP A 305 8.02 2.11 22.73
CA ASP A 305 7.65 2.08 24.14
C ASP A 305 6.12 2.26 24.29
N LEU A 306 5.57 1.84 25.43
CA LEU A 306 4.14 1.99 25.74
C LEU A 306 3.94 3.14 26.74
N MET A 307 3.15 4.13 26.35
CA MET A 307 2.67 5.19 27.22
C MET A 307 1.23 4.90 27.66
N VAL A 308 0.93 5.18 28.92
CA VAL A 308 -0.43 5.15 29.46
C VAL A 308 -0.74 6.45 30.20
N LEU A 309 -1.92 7.00 29.95
CA LEU A 309 -2.52 8.10 30.68
C LEU A 309 -3.62 7.54 31.57
N GLN A 310 -3.48 7.75 32.87
CA GLN A 310 -4.32 7.15 33.90
C GLN A 310 -4.94 8.20 34.81
N LYS A 311 -5.80 7.73 35.72
CA LYS A 311 -6.48 8.56 36.73
C LYS A 311 -7.18 9.74 36.05
N ALA A 312 -7.98 9.42 35.03
CA ALA A 312 -8.75 10.37 34.23
C ALA A 312 -7.92 11.53 33.64
N GLY A 313 -6.68 11.26 33.20
CA GLY A 313 -5.86 12.25 32.52
C GLY A 313 -4.82 12.96 33.39
N THR A 314 -4.55 12.47 34.59
CA THR A 314 -3.69 13.18 35.57
C THR A 314 -2.32 12.53 35.78
N GLN A 315 -2.19 11.22 35.55
CA GLN A 315 -0.92 10.51 35.72
C GLN A 315 -0.50 9.89 34.39
N LEU A 316 0.72 10.18 33.96
CA LEU A 316 1.32 9.62 32.75
C LEU A 316 2.47 8.69 33.13
N ARG A 317 2.49 7.49 32.55
CA ARG A 317 3.58 6.52 32.70
C ARG A 317 4.05 6.03 31.33
N ILE A 318 5.34 5.84 31.17
CA ILE A 318 5.95 5.26 29.96
C ILE A 318 6.75 4.04 30.38
N VAL A 319 6.53 2.91 29.72
CA VAL A 319 7.22 1.64 29.97
C VAL A 319 7.97 1.18 28.73
N ASP A 320 9.19 0.70 28.96
CA ASP A 320 10.22 0.44 27.97
C ASP A 320 9.94 -0.81 27.13
N GLY A 321 9.83 -0.65 25.81
CA GLY A 321 9.65 -1.73 24.85
C GLY A 321 10.86 -2.66 24.74
N ALA A 322 12.08 -2.14 24.85
CA ALA A 322 13.30 -2.97 24.80
C ALA A 322 13.41 -3.90 26.01
N SER A 323 12.79 -3.52 27.13
CA SER A 323 12.66 -4.38 28.32
C SER A 323 11.52 -5.40 28.24
N ASN A 324 10.81 -5.51 27.10
CA ASN A 324 9.51 -6.17 27.00
C ASN A 324 8.49 -5.63 28.03
N PHE A 325 8.46 -4.30 28.17
CA PHE A 325 7.58 -3.54 29.05
C PHE A 325 7.72 -3.85 30.55
N GLN A 326 8.91 -4.28 30.99
CA GLN A 326 9.21 -4.59 32.40
C GLN A 326 9.90 -3.44 33.16
N ARG A 327 10.32 -2.39 32.46
CA ARG A 327 10.99 -1.22 33.04
C ARG A 327 10.17 0.04 32.81
N LEU A 328 9.97 0.83 33.86
CA LEU A 328 9.39 2.17 33.78
C LEU A 328 10.46 3.17 33.32
N LEU A 329 10.16 3.95 32.29
CA LEU A 329 11.00 5.03 31.77
C LEU A 329 10.65 6.37 32.40
N LEU A 330 9.35 6.66 32.52
CA LEU A 330 8.85 7.92 33.05
C LEU A 330 7.59 7.67 33.88
N GLU A 331 7.47 8.38 34.98
CA GLU A 331 6.20 8.58 35.70
C GLU A 331 6.10 10.05 36.10
N THR A 332 5.03 10.70 35.66
CA THR A 332 4.80 12.12 35.94
C THR A 332 3.32 12.44 36.03
N THR A 333 3.00 13.65 36.49
CA THR A 333 1.65 14.19 36.46
C THR A 333 1.49 15.15 35.30
N VAL A 334 0.33 15.13 34.65
CA VAL A 334 -0.02 16.01 33.53
C VAL A 334 -1.40 16.62 33.74
N GLY A 335 -1.64 17.79 33.18
CA GLY A 335 -2.91 18.53 33.28
C GLY A 335 -3.91 18.19 32.17
N LEU A 336 -4.05 16.92 31.80
CA LEU A 336 -4.80 16.49 30.60
C LEU A 336 -6.19 15.92 30.94
N ALA A 337 -6.87 16.54 31.90
CA ALA A 337 -8.21 16.10 32.30
C ALA A 337 -9.20 16.15 31.12
N GLY A 338 -9.96 15.06 30.96
CA GLY A 338 -10.97 14.93 29.91
C GLY A 338 -10.41 14.79 28.49
N VAL A 339 -9.13 14.48 28.34
CA VAL A 339 -8.56 14.02 27.07
C VAL A 339 -8.97 12.56 26.85
N ASN A 340 -9.32 12.23 25.61
CA ASN A 340 -9.82 10.91 25.23
C ASN A 340 -9.00 10.25 24.10
N GLU A 341 -8.14 11.00 23.42
CA GLU A 341 -7.17 10.46 22.46
C GLU A 341 -5.79 11.11 22.69
N VAL A 342 -4.73 10.33 22.55
CA VAL A 342 -3.35 10.84 22.60
C VAL A 342 -2.53 10.22 21.47
N ALA A 343 -1.59 11.00 20.93
CA ALA A 343 -0.68 10.52 19.91
C ALA A 343 0.72 11.15 20.11
N PRO A 344 1.79 10.34 20.12
CA PRO A 344 3.15 10.85 20.16
C PRO A 344 3.60 11.29 18.78
N ALA A 345 4.29 12.42 18.71
CA ALA A 345 4.93 12.90 17.48
C ALA A 345 5.98 13.96 17.82
N ASP A 346 7.03 14.07 17.02
CA ASP A 346 7.96 15.20 17.10
C ASP A 346 7.30 16.45 16.48
N TRP A 347 6.52 17.17 17.29
CA TRP A 347 5.65 18.25 16.83
C TRP A 347 6.43 19.54 16.54
N ASN A 348 7.45 19.81 17.35
CA ASN A 348 8.30 21.00 17.19
C ASN A 348 9.53 20.77 16.29
N GLY A 349 9.87 19.52 15.96
CA GLY A 349 11.02 19.15 15.11
C GLY A 349 12.35 19.11 15.87
N ASP A 350 12.33 18.88 17.18
CA ASP A 350 13.52 18.82 18.03
C ASP A 350 14.15 17.42 18.14
N GLY A 351 13.52 16.42 17.53
CA GLY A 351 13.95 15.02 17.52
C GLY A 351 13.52 14.22 18.75
N ARG A 352 12.67 14.76 19.62
CA ARG A 352 12.03 14.06 20.73
C ARG A 352 10.53 13.93 20.47
N LEU A 353 9.93 12.86 20.96
CA LEU A 353 8.47 12.72 20.89
C LEU A 353 7.81 13.68 21.88
N ASP A 354 6.94 14.54 21.37
CA ASP A 354 5.96 15.31 22.13
C ASP A 354 4.68 14.49 22.33
N LEU A 355 3.84 14.91 23.27
CA LEU A 355 2.50 14.33 23.46
C LEU A 355 1.43 15.25 22.87
N VAL A 356 0.81 14.81 21.77
CA VAL A 356 -0.37 15.47 21.20
C VAL A 356 -1.62 14.91 21.88
N ALA A 357 -2.19 15.69 22.79
CA ALA A 357 -3.42 15.38 23.49
C ALA A 357 -4.63 15.96 22.74
N VAL A 358 -5.55 15.09 22.34
CA VAL A 358 -6.68 15.44 21.49
C VAL A 358 -7.97 15.17 22.25
N ARG A 359 -8.77 16.22 22.44
CA ARG A 359 -10.12 16.11 22.97
C ARG A 359 -11.10 16.03 21.81
N THR A 360 -11.57 14.82 21.53
CA THR A 360 -12.50 14.52 20.42
C THR A 360 -13.97 14.52 20.83
N ALA A 361 -14.29 14.56 22.12
CA ALA A 361 -15.66 14.59 22.64
C ALA A 361 -15.76 15.42 23.93
N GLY A 362 -16.97 15.80 24.32
CA GLY A 362 -17.22 16.51 25.59
C GLY A 362 -16.61 17.92 25.68
N THR A 363 -16.28 18.54 24.54
CA THR A 363 -15.68 19.89 24.50
C THR A 363 -16.75 20.95 24.65
N ALA A 364 -16.46 22.03 25.39
CA ALA A 364 -17.38 23.15 25.54
C ALA A 364 -17.64 23.88 24.20
N SER A 365 -16.64 23.86 23.31
CA SER A 365 -16.73 24.42 21.96
C SER A 365 -17.56 23.57 21.00
N GLY A 366 -17.82 22.30 21.31
CA GLY A 366 -18.37 21.31 20.38
C GLY A 366 -17.41 20.96 19.23
N LYS A 367 -16.14 21.36 19.34
CA LYS A 367 -15.08 21.17 18.34
C LYS A 367 -13.93 20.36 18.90
N VAL A 368 -13.15 19.72 18.01
CA VAL A 368 -11.93 19.02 18.42
C VAL A 368 -10.91 20.03 18.92
N GLU A 369 -10.36 19.78 20.11
CA GLU A 369 -9.37 20.62 20.77
C GLU A 369 -8.05 19.85 20.93
N VAL A 370 -6.92 20.50 20.62
CA VAL A 370 -5.59 19.88 20.62
C VAL A 370 -4.65 20.66 21.52
N GLN A 371 -3.98 19.97 22.42
CA GLN A 371 -2.91 20.51 23.26
C GLN A 371 -1.67 19.64 23.09
N VAL A 372 -0.50 20.26 22.94
CA VAL A 372 0.76 19.54 22.77
C VAL A 372 1.65 19.79 23.98
N LEU A 373 2.12 18.72 24.63
CA LEU A 373 3.10 18.79 25.72
C LEU A 373 4.50 18.43 25.20
N ASP A 374 5.48 19.23 25.57
CA ASP A 374 6.87 19.18 25.13
C ASP A 374 7.62 17.97 25.70
N GLY A 375 8.10 17.10 24.82
CA GLY A 375 8.93 15.94 25.15
C GLY A 375 10.27 16.31 25.77
N ALA A 376 10.90 17.40 25.32
CA ALA A 376 12.15 17.91 25.89
C ALA A 376 11.96 18.42 27.33
N ALA A 377 10.73 18.81 27.69
CA ALA A 377 10.36 19.23 29.04
C ALA A 377 9.72 18.10 29.88
N ASN A 378 9.94 16.83 29.53
CA ASN A 378 9.31 15.66 30.18
C ASN A 378 7.78 15.79 30.29
N LEU A 379 7.17 16.37 29.25
CA LEU A 379 5.72 16.58 29.13
C LEU A 379 5.14 17.49 30.22
N GLN A 380 5.97 18.32 30.87
CA GLN A 380 5.52 19.26 31.92
C GLN A 380 5.16 20.64 31.39
N GLN A 381 5.47 20.94 30.13
CA GLN A 381 5.22 22.25 29.52
C GLN A 381 4.46 22.09 28.21
N PRO A 382 3.42 22.90 27.96
CA PRO A 382 2.78 22.92 26.66
C PRO A 382 3.63 23.69 25.63
N LEU A 383 3.67 23.21 24.39
CA LEU A 383 4.35 23.89 23.25
C LEU A 383 3.57 25.10 22.71
N GLY A 384 2.41 25.41 23.29
CA GLY A 384 1.58 26.53 22.87
C GLY A 384 0.21 26.54 23.56
N LEU A 385 -0.68 27.39 23.04
CA LEU A 385 -2.09 27.40 23.46
C LEU A 385 -2.83 26.20 22.86
N THR A 386 -3.91 25.77 23.53
CA THR A 386 -4.84 24.79 22.97
C THR A 386 -5.42 25.30 21.66
N VAL A 387 -5.34 24.48 20.61
CA VAL A 387 -5.90 24.76 19.29
C VAL A 387 -7.29 24.18 19.20
N THR A 388 -8.29 25.03 18.90
CA THR A 388 -9.65 24.58 18.58
C THR A 388 -9.81 24.49 17.06
N THR A 389 -10.04 23.29 16.54
CA THR A 389 -10.20 23.07 15.09
C THR A 389 -11.60 23.44 14.61
N LYS A 390 -11.83 23.36 13.29
CA LYS A 390 -13.18 23.50 12.71
C LYS A 390 -14.00 22.20 12.79
N GLU A 391 -13.37 21.08 13.13
CA GLU A 391 -13.96 19.75 13.12
C GLU A 391 -14.86 19.54 14.33
N ALA A 392 -16.02 18.94 14.11
CA ALA A 392 -16.97 18.63 15.18
C ALA A 392 -16.38 17.58 16.12
N ALA A 393 -16.47 17.83 17.41
CA ALA A 393 -16.24 16.80 18.41
C ALA A 393 -17.40 15.79 18.38
N ALA A 394 -17.08 14.50 18.46
CA ALA A 394 -18.04 13.41 18.49
C ALA A 394 -17.46 12.18 19.20
N ASP A 395 -18.32 11.45 19.90
CA ASP A 395 -17.95 10.17 20.50
C ASP A 395 -17.50 9.16 19.43
N GLY A 396 -16.44 8.41 19.73
CA GLY A 396 -15.87 7.41 18.84
C GLY A 396 -15.01 7.96 17.70
N LEU A 397 -14.72 9.27 17.68
CA LEU A 397 -13.72 9.85 16.80
C LEU A 397 -12.31 9.52 17.33
N ARG A 398 -11.52 8.84 16.51
CA ARG A 398 -10.11 8.51 16.77
C ARG A 398 -9.19 9.59 16.23
N ALA A 399 -8.08 9.82 16.93
CA ALA A 399 -7.04 10.74 16.49
C ALA A 399 -5.71 10.01 16.35
N SER A 400 -4.98 10.31 15.28
CA SER A 400 -3.61 9.87 15.06
C SER A 400 -2.79 11.04 14.51
N VAL A 401 -1.48 10.99 14.67
CA VAL A 401 -0.57 12.04 14.23
C VAL A 401 0.54 11.43 13.39
N THR A 402 0.73 11.93 12.17
CA THR A 402 1.71 11.43 11.21
C THR A 402 2.05 12.51 10.18
N ASP A 403 3.23 12.50 9.59
CA ASP A 403 3.55 13.38 8.46
C ASP A 403 2.83 12.89 7.20
N TRP A 404 1.64 13.45 6.94
CA TRP A 404 0.79 12.97 5.85
C TRP A 404 1.25 13.47 4.49
N ASN A 405 1.80 14.68 4.45
CA ASN A 405 2.11 15.37 3.21
C ASN A 405 3.61 15.36 2.84
N GLY A 406 4.47 14.85 3.73
CA GLY A 406 5.91 14.70 3.54
C GLY A 406 6.71 15.97 3.79
N ASP A 407 6.16 16.94 4.54
CA ASP A 407 6.84 18.20 4.87
C ASP A 407 7.67 18.14 6.16
N LYS A 408 7.74 16.95 6.79
CA LYS A 408 8.41 16.69 8.07
C LYS A 408 7.77 17.41 9.26
N ARG A 409 6.53 17.85 9.14
CA ARG A 409 5.72 18.32 10.26
C ARG A 409 4.56 17.34 10.48
N PRO A 410 4.30 16.92 11.72
CA PRO A 410 3.21 15.99 11.95
C PRO A 410 1.84 16.65 11.68
N ASP A 411 0.99 15.94 10.94
CA ASP A 411 -0.39 16.29 10.62
C ASP A 411 -1.36 15.53 11.53
N LEU A 412 -2.51 16.12 11.83
CA LEU A 412 -3.55 15.45 12.62
C LEU A 412 -4.52 14.70 11.71
N VAL A 413 -4.65 13.40 11.94
CA VAL A 413 -5.63 12.54 11.26
C VAL A 413 -6.77 12.22 12.21
N LEU A 414 -7.98 12.57 11.81
CA LEU A 414 -9.22 12.27 12.51
C LEU A 414 -9.99 11.20 11.75
N VAL A 415 -10.32 10.11 12.43
CA VAL A 415 -11.01 8.97 11.83
C VAL A 415 -12.32 8.70 12.55
N SER A 416 -13.40 8.69 11.79
CA SER A 416 -14.75 8.35 12.22
C SER A 416 -15.24 7.09 11.50
N LYS A 417 -16.40 6.57 11.90
CA LYS A 417 -17.04 5.41 11.24
C LYS A 417 -17.33 5.63 9.75
N THR A 418 -17.51 6.89 9.33
CA THR A 418 -17.96 7.24 7.99
C THR A 418 -16.89 7.92 7.15
N GLY A 419 -15.75 8.28 7.75
CA GLY A 419 -14.75 9.06 7.04
C GLY A 419 -13.53 9.42 7.84
N LEU A 420 -12.51 9.82 7.10
CA LEU A 420 -11.22 10.28 7.55
C LEU A 420 -11.03 11.74 7.10
N ARG A 421 -10.44 12.56 7.97
CA ARG A 421 -10.04 13.93 7.66
C ARG A 421 -8.64 14.19 8.20
N VAL A 422 -7.82 14.86 7.40
CA VAL A 422 -6.44 15.20 7.75
C VAL A 422 -6.31 16.72 7.82
N LEU A 423 -5.75 17.22 8.91
CA LEU A 423 -5.52 18.64 9.15
C LEU A 423 -4.02 18.93 9.18
N ASP A 424 -3.63 19.97 8.44
CA ASP A 424 -2.25 20.41 8.26
C ASP A 424 -1.64 20.93 9.55
N GLY A 425 -0.60 20.25 10.06
CA GLY A 425 0.16 20.67 11.24
C GLY A 425 0.91 21.98 11.04
N ALA A 426 1.52 22.17 9.87
CA ALA A 426 2.20 23.43 9.49
C ALA A 426 1.22 24.61 9.43
N GLY A 427 -0.04 24.33 9.09
CA GLY A 427 -1.15 25.27 9.05
C GLY A 427 -1.89 25.47 10.38
N GLN A 428 -1.30 25.07 11.52
CA GLN A 428 -1.93 25.12 12.85
C GLN A 428 -3.30 24.44 12.88
N LEU A 429 -3.45 23.32 12.15
CA LEU A 429 -4.67 22.51 12.05
C LEU A 429 -5.88 23.27 11.48
N SER A 430 -5.67 24.42 10.85
CA SER A 430 -6.75 25.26 10.30
C SER A 430 -7.16 24.87 8.87
N ARG A 431 -6.28 24.13 8.17
CA ARG A 431 -6.41 23.74 6.77
C ARG A 431 -6.55 22.22 6.64
N PRO A 432 -7.61 21.69 6.01
CA PRO A 432 -7.66 20.28 5.68
C PRO A 432 -6.72 19.95 4.52
N LEU A 433 -5.98 18.85 4.62
CA LEU A 433 -5.14 18.30 3.57
C LEU A 433 -5.91 17.30 2.71
N THR A 434 -6.65 16.39 3.36
CA THR A 434 -7.36 15.29 2.72
C THR A 434 -8.68 14.99 3.45
N GLN A 435 -9.66 14.52 2.69
CA GLN A 435 -10.86 13.89 3.21
C GLN A 435 -11.15 12.63 2.40
N ALA A 436 -11.51 11.55 3.07
CA ALA A 436 -11.92 10.29 2.44
C ALA A 436 -13.10 9.68 3.18
N THR A 437 -13.91 8.91 2.47
CA THR A 437 -14.94 8.05 3.05
C THR A 437 -14.31 6.73 3.47
N VAL A 438 -14.60 6.33 4.70
CA VAL A 438 -14.17 5.05 5.28
C VAL A 438 -15.45 4.30 5.62
N ALA A 439 -15.57 3.07 5.16
CA ALA A 439 -16.74 2.24 5.44
C ALA A 439 -16.45 1.32 6.63
N THR A 440 -16.57 1.86 7.84
CA THR A 440 -16.43 1.09 9.08
C THR A 440 -17.73 1.09 9.88
N ASP A 441 -17.91 0.07 10.71
CA ASP A 441 -19.01 -0.03 11.67
C ASP A 441 -18.46 -0.29 13.09
N ASP A 442 -19.32 -0.53 14.08
CA ASP A 442 -18.91 -0.79 15.47
C ASP A 442 -17.99 -2.01 15.67
N ARG A 443 -17.92 -2.89 14.68
CA ARG A 443 -17.01 -4.04 14.68
C ARG A 443 -15.62 -3.69 14.20
N HIS A 444 -15.41 -2.48 13.69
CA HIS A 444 -14.16 -2.07 13.08
C HIS A 444 -13.44 -1.00 13.90
N GLU A 445 -12.12 -0.95 13.74
CA GLU A 445 -11.25 0.11 14.19
C GLU A 445 -10.30 0.48 13.06
N ALA A 446 -10.02 1.76 12.88
CA ALA A 446 -9.21 2.24 11.77
C ALA A 446 -8.00 3.01 12.32
N LEU A 447 -6.82 2.62 11.86
CA LEU A 447 -5.52 3.19 12.22
C LEU A 447 -4.84 3.69 10.95
N VAL A 448 -3.84 4.55 11.10
CA VAL A 448 -3.04 5.05 9.98
C VAL A 448 -1.58 4.65 10.16
N SER A 449 -0.96 4.15 9.10
CA SER A 449 0.45 3.73 9.09
C SER A 449 0.94 3.54 7.66
N ASP A 450 2.20 3.84 7.35
CA ASP A 450 2.80 3.45 6.07
C ASP A 450 3.12 1.94 6.08
N TRP A 451 2.11 1.12 5.79
CA TRP A 451 2.20 -0.34 5.83
C TRP A 451 3.13 -0.89 4.75
N ASN A 452 3.12 -0.25 3.58
CA ASN A 452 3.81 -0.76 2.41
C ASN A 452 5.22 -0.15 2.18
N GLY A 453 5.57 0.89 2.94
CA GLY A 453 6.88 1.54 2.94
C GLY A 453 7.09 2.49 1.75
N ASP A 454 6.03 3.04 1.16
CA ASP A 454 6.12 3.96 0.02
C ASP A 454 6.18 5.44 0.44
N GLY A 455 6.22 5.71 1.74
CA GLY A 455 6.24 7.05 2.32
C GLY A 455 4.89 7.73 2.30
N ARG A 456 3.79 7.00 2.02
CA ARG A 456 2.41 7.50 2.13
C ARG A 456 1.69 6.73 3.23
N PRO A 457 0.94 7.41 4.11
CA PRO A 457 0.15 6.70 5.10
C PRO A 457 -0.97 5.87 4.47
N ASP A 458 -1.03 4.57 4.81
CA ASP A 458 -2.10 3.65 4.50
C ASP A 458 -3.16 3.64 5.63
N LEU A 459 -4.39 3.21 5.32
CA LEU A 459 -5.45 3.01 6.32
C LEU A 459 -5.54 1.53 6.70
N VAL A 460 -5.29 1.23 7.97
CA VAL A 460 -5.37 -0.12 8.54
C VAL A 460 -6.72 -0.28 9.22
N VAL A 461 -7.61 -1.08 8.62
CA VAL A 461 -8.94 -1.37 9.16
C VAL A 461 -8.93 -2.74 9.84
N VAL A 462 -9.09 -2.76 11.15
CA VAL A 462 -9.16 -3.96 11.99
C VAL A 462 -10.61 -4.29 12.29
N GLN A 463 -11.12 -5.40 11.74
CA GLN A 463 -12.39 -5.99 12.14
C GLN A 463 -12.20 -6.81 13.43
N LYS A 464 -12.69 -6.25 14.54
CA LYS A 464 -12.56 -6.75 15.90
C LYS A 464 -13.47 -7.94 16.22
N THR A 465 -14.68 -7.97 15.63
CA THR A 465 -15.71 -8.98 15.93
C THR A 465 -16.54 -9.36 14.70
N GLY A 466 -17.28 -10.46 14.81
CA GLY A 466 -18.23 -10.90 13.78
C GLY A 466 -17.57 -11.39 12.49
N THR A 467 -16.30 -11.80 12.57
CA THR A 467 -15.57 -12.48 11.48
C THR A 467 -15.94 -13.95 11.42
N ALA A 468 -15.90 -14.54 10.22
CA ALA A 468 -16.19 -15.97 10.05
C ALA A 468 -15.14 -16.87 10.74
N SER A 469 -13.90 -16.37 10.84
CA SER A 469 -12.79 -17.04 11.52
C SER A 469 -12.90 -17.03 13.05
N GLY A 470 -13.75 -16.15 13.62
CA GLY A 470 -13.78 -15.88 15.05
C GLY A 470 -12.54 -15.16 15.57
N ARG A 471 -11.67 -14.69 14.68
CA ARG A 471 -10.42 -13.98 14.97
C ARG A 471 -10.47 -12.57 14.41
N ALA A 472 -9.67 -11.65 14.94
CA ALA A 472 -9.59 -10.32 14.37
C ALA A 472 -8.97 -10.39 12.96
N GLU A 473 -9.56 -9.65 12.02
CA GLU A 473 -9.11 -9.57 10.63
C GLU A 473 -8.69 -8.14 10.32
N VAL A 474 -7.60 -7.97 9.57
CA VAL A 474 -7.04 -6.68 9.22
C VAL A 474 -7.11 -6.51 7.72
N SER A 475 -7.58 -5.35 7.25
CA SER A 475 -7.55 -4.93 5.86
C SER A 475 -6.78 -3.64 5.74
N ILE A 476 -5.76 -3.62 4.90
CA ILE A 476 -4.94 -2.43 4.63
C ILE A 476 -5.45 -1.80 3.35
N LEU A 477 -5.90 -0.55 3.41
CA LEU A 477 -6.33 0.22 2.26
C LEU A 477 -5.20 1.18 1.89
N GLY A 478 -4.78 1.16 0.62
CA GLY A 478 -3.64 1.96 0.16
C GLY A 478 -3.94 3.47 0.05
N GLY A 479 -2.99 4.30 0.46
CA GLY A 479 -3.06 5.78 0.44
C GLY A 479 -2.69 6.48 -0.86
#